data_AF-A0A928WS89-F1
#
_entry.id   AF-A0A928WS89-F1
#
_cell.length_a   1.000
_cell.length_b   1.000
_cell.length_c   1.000
_cell.angle_alpha   90.00
_cell.angle_beta   90.00
_cell.angle_gamma   90.00
#
_symmetry.space_group_name_H-M   'P 1'
#
loop_
_entity.id
_entity.type
_entity.pdbx_description
1 polymer ?
#
loop_
_entity_poly.entity_id
_entity_poly.type
_entity_poly.pdbx_seq_one_letter_code
_entity_poly.pdbx_strand_id
1 'polypeptide(L)'
;MVYIITLVIGLSIGGGLAWVCSRRYWTNRLRKIEQVLFTQYSNDVQRETQKTLEAVEKQRELRDREYSLLSQNDGLVAREAVLLGDLELAKQRLKILKKTYEARLSTEQQEAKQAYHELQERYEGELIEKQCECTNLRIERDDCKRRREANTSIFFKEHEALEQRNQSLIADQQQLTAELASLRKVLSEKQIAYERDRELAAQKLDIDFGKIVADLFPDVELLRDSKDQINRNKSDFSALLFQIQALNNGDVSHSKKIRATHGVWSECRTNSMGMMRIYYRKAKDSGRYEVLVSRKHSDKSQKHDIKWLKAQPN
;
A
#
# COMPACT_ATOMS: atom_id res chain seq x y z
N MET A 1 -162.45 -82.25 -94.51
CA MET A 1 -162.24 -80.82 -94.14
C MET A 1 -161.80 -80.62 -92.66
N VAL A 2 -161.25 -81.64 -91.97
CA VAL A 2 -160.82 -81.54 -90.54
C VAL A 2 -159.29 -81.35 -90.40
N TYR A 3 -158.49 -81.79 -91.37
CA TYR A 3 -157.02 -81.79 -91.28
C TYR A 3 -156.34 -80.40 -91.40
N ILE A 4 -157.01 -79.41 -92.00
CA ILE A 4 -156.42 -78.07 -92.21
C ILE A 4 -156.38 -77.27 -90.89
N ILE A 5 -157.38 -77.43 -90.02
CA ILE A 5 -157.50 -76.65 -88.79
C ILE A 5 -156.41 -77.04 -87.78
N THR A 6 -156.06 -78.33 -87.69
CA THR A 6 -154.97 -78.80 -86.81
C THR A 6 -153.60 -78.27 -87.20
N LEU A 7 -153.33 -78.06 -88.48
CA LEU A 7 -152.01 -77.61 -88.96
C LEU A 7 -151.77 -76.11 -88.67
N VAL A 8 -152.83 -75.29 -88.75
CA VAL A 8 -152.78 -73.85 -88.42
C VAL A 8 -152.58 -73.61 -86.91
N ILE A 9 -153.17 -74.46 -86.06
CA ILE A 9 -152.98 -74.37 -84.61
C ILE A 9 -151.57 -74.82 -84.22
N GLY A 10 -151.00 -75.83 -84.89
CA GLY A 10 -149.62 -76.27 -84.65
C GLY A 10 -148.56 -75.19 -84.96
N LEU A 11 -148.73 -74.43 -86.04
CA LEU A 11 -147.77 -73.38 -86.44
C LEU A 11 -147.84 -72.11 -85.58
N SER A 12 -149.01 -71.76 -85.05
CA SER A 12 -149.16 -70.57 -84.19
C SER A 12 -148.56 -70.77 -82.80
N ILE A 13 -148.59 -72.00 -82.25
CA ILE A 13 -147.94 -72.32 -80.96
C ILE A 13 -146.40 -72.35 -81.10
N GLY A 14 -145.88 -72.85 -82.23
CA GLY A 14 -144.44 -72.86 -82.50
C GLY A 14 -143.81 -71.45 -82.59
N GLY A 15 -144.53 -70.49 -83.18
CA GLY A 15 -144.06 -69.11 -83.32
C GLY A 15 -143.96 -68.35 -81.98
N GLY A 16 -144.90 -68.59 -81.05
CA GLY A 16 -144.92 -67.91 -79.75
C GLY A 16 -143.74 -68.27 -78.84
N LEU A 17 -143.36 -69.56 -78.80
CA LEU A 17 -142.26 -70.04 -77.95
C LEU A 17 -140.88 -69.53 -78.43
N ALA A 18 -140.66 -69.44 -79.74
CA ALA A 18 -139.43 -68.91 -80.31
C ALA A 18 -139.20 -67.43 -79.93
N TRP A 19 -140.26 -66.62 -79.91
CA TRP A 19 -140.17 -65.20 -79.55
C TRP A 19 -139.85 -64.99 -78.07
N VAL A 20 -140.48 -65.75 -77.16
CA VAL A 20 -140.21 -65.65 -75.71
C VAL A 20 -138.76 -66.07 -75.39
N CYS A 21 -138.26 -67.14 -76.01
CA CYS A 21 -136.88 -67.59 -75.85
C CYS A 21 -135.87 -66.57 -76.40
N SER A 22 -136.14 -65.98 -77.56
CA SER A 22 -135.30 -64.92 -78.15
C SER A 22 -135.26 -63.67 -77.26
N ARG A 23 -136.43 -63.21 -76.77
CA ARG A 23 -136.51 -62.04 -75.89
C ARG A 23 -135.75 -62.25 -74.58
N ARG A 24 -135.88 -63.43 -73.96
CA ARG A 24 -135.19 -63.77 -72.71
C ARG A 24 -133.67 -63.91 -72.91
N TYR A 25 -133.24 -64.39 -74.08
CA TYR A 25 -131.83 -64.45 -74.44
C TYR A 25 -131.24 -63.04 -74.57
N TRP A 26 -131.90 -62.14 -75.32
CA TRP A 26 -131.41 -60.78 -75.53
C TRP A 26 -131.40 -59.92 -74.26
N THR A 27 -132.41 -60.04 -73.39
CA THR A 27 -132.43 -59.30 -72.11
C THR A 27 -131.35 -59.77 -71.13
N ASN A 28 -131.08 -61.08 -71.04
CA ASN A 28 -129.98 -61.60 -70.23
C ASN A 28 -128.62 -61.21 -70.79
N ARG A 29 -128.47 -61.16 -72.12
CA ARG A 29 -127.23 -60.73 -72.77
C ARG A 29 -126.96 -59.25 -72.53
N LEU A 30 -127.98 -58.39 -72.63
CA LEU A 30 -127.88 -56.96 -72.31
C LEU A 30 -127.49 -56.71 -70.84
N ARG A 31 -128.16 -57.36 -69.88
CA ARG A 31 -127.81 -57.23 -68.45
C ARG A 31 -126.37 -57.67 -68.15
N LYS A 32 -125.89 -58.74 -68.78
CA LYS A 32 -124.49 -59.17 -68.61
C LYS A 32 -123.51 -58.15 -69.15
N ILE A 33 -123.80 -57.55 -70.31
CA ILE A 33 -122.95 -56.51 -70.90
C ILE A 33 -122.94 -55.26 -70.01
N GLU A 34 -124.09 -54.85 -69.49
CA GLU A 34 -124.22 -53.70 -68.59
C GLU A 34 -123.44 -53.91 -67.27
N GLN A 35 -123.55 -55.09 -66.66
CA GLN A 35 -122.75 -55.45 -65.48
C GLN A 35 -121.25 -55.45 -65.76
N VAL A 36 -120.82 -56.03 -66.90
CA VAL A 36 -119.40 -56.05 -67.28
C VAL A 36 -118.88 -54.62 -67.50
N LEU A 37 -119.60 -53.78 -68.25
CA LEU A 37 -119.22 -52.39 -68.49
C LEU A 37 -119.18 -51.57 -67.20
N PHE A 38 -120.14 -51.77 -66.29
CA PHE A 38 -120.15 -51.08 -64.99
C PHE A 38 -118.97 -51.52 -64.11
N THR A 39 -118.67 -52.82 -64.06
CA THR A 39 -117.49 -53.31 -63.32
C THR A 39 -116.17 -52.85 -63.95
N GLN A 40 -116.09 -52.79 -65.28
CA GLN A 40 -114.91 -52.30 -65.98
C GLN A 40 -114.72 -50.79 -65.74
N TYR A 41 -115.78 -50.00 -65.88
CA TYR A 41 -115.76 -48.57 -65.57
C TYR A 41 -115.40 -48.31 -64.10
N SER A 42 -115.99 -49.05 -63.16
CA SER A 42 -115.65 -48.93 -61.73
C SER A 42 -114.19 -49.28 -61.45
N ASN A 43 -113.65 -50.33 -62.08
CA ASN A 43 -112.25 -50.72 -61.94
C ASN A 43 -111.29 -49.69 -62.57
N ASP A 44 -111.67 -49.12 -63.71
CA ASP A 44 -110.89 -48.08 -64.40
C ASP A 44 -110.89 -46.77 -63.57
N VAL A 45 -112.05 -46.38 -63.02
CA VAL A 45 -112.15 -45.26 -62.08
C VAL A 45 -111.30 -45.52 -60.83
N GLN A 46 -111.36 -46.72 -60.23
CA GLN A 46 -110.53 -47.06 -59.08
C GLN A 46 -109.03 -46.98 -59.41
N ARG A 47 -108.60 -47.52 -60.56
CA ARG A 47 -107.21 -47.45 -61.01
C ARG A 47 -106.75 -46.01 -61.24
N GLU A 48 -107.56 -45.17 -61.87
CA GLU A 48 -107.22 -43.75 -62.07
C GLU A 48 -107.22 -42.98 -60.74
N THR A 49 -108.12 -43.27 -59.80
CA THR A 49 -108.07 -42.68 -58.45
C THR A 49 -106.83 -43.11 -57.68
N GLN A 50 -106.38 -44.36 -57.84
CA GLN A 50 -105.18 -44.85 -57.18
C GLN A 50 -103.91 -44.22 -57.77
N LYS A 51 -103.81 -44.13 -59.10
CA LYS A 51 -102.71 -43.41 -59.77
C LYS A 51 -102.63 -41.94 -59.38
N THR A 52 -103.78 -41.27 -59.26
CA THR A 52 -103.81 -39.86 -58.86
C THR A 52 -103.42 -39.68 -57.40
N LEU A 53 -103.84 -40.58 -56.50
CA LEU A 53 -103.39 -40.60 -55.10
C LEU A 53 -101.86 -40.80 -54.99
N GLU A 54 -101.32 -41.80 -55.69
CA GLU A 54 -99.86 -42.05 -55.73
C GLU A 54 -99.09 -40.84 -56.29
N ALA A 55 -99.63 -40.18 -57.32
CA ALA A 55 -99.02 -38.96 -57.87
C ALA A 55 -99.04 -37.79 -56.88
N VAL A 56 -100.13 -37.62 -56.11
CA VAL A 56 -100.23 -36.57 -55.08
C VAL A 56 -99.29 -36.86 -53.91
N GLU A 57 -99.19 -38.10 -53.46
CA GLU A 57 -98.26 -38.50 -52.40
C GLU A 57 -96.81 -38.26 -52.83
N LYS A 58 -96.44 -38.66 -54.05
CA LYS A 58 -95.12 -38.39 -54.61
C LYS A 58 -94.84 -36.89 -54.73
N GLN A 59 -95.83 -36.07 -55.08
CA GLN A 59 -95.68 -34.61 -55.08
C GLN A 59 -95.53 -34.02 -53.66
N ARG A 60 -96.13 -34.63 -52.64
CA ARG A 60 -95.91 -34.21 -51.24
C ARG A 60 -94.50 -34.56 -50.79
N GLU A 61 -94.05 -35.79 -51.03
CA GLU A 61 -92.68 -36.22 -50.69
C GLU A 61 -91.61 -35.34 -51.36
N LEU A 62 -91.81 -34.99 -52.64
CA LEU A 62 -90.88 -34.10 -53.35
C LEU A 62 -90.85 -32.70 -52.74
N ARG A 63 -92.00 -32.15 -52.35
CA ARG A 63 -92.06 -30.85 -51.66
C ARG A 63 -91.39 -30.90 -50.29
N ASP A 64 -91.64 -31.93 -49.50
CA ASP A 64 -91.02 -32.08 -48.18
C ASP A 64 -89.49 -32.22 -48.29
N ARG A 65 -89.00 -32.94 -49.30
CA ARG A 65 -87.55 -33.00 -49.61
C ARG A 65 -87.00 -31.65 -50.05
N GLU A 66 -87.72 -30.91 -50.89
CA GLU A 66 -87.31 -29.57 -51.32
C GLU A 66 -87.19 -28.61 -50.13
N TYR A 67 -88.19 -28.59 -49.22
CA TYR A 67 -88.11 -27.81 -47.99
C TYR A 67 -86.95 -28.22 -47.08
N SER A 68 -86.69 -29.52 -46.93
CA SER A 68 -85.56 -30.00 -46.14
C SER A 68 -84.21 -29.56 -46.72
N LEU A 69 -84.04 -29.64 -48.05
CA LEU A 69 -82.84 -29.21 -48.75
C LEU A 69 -82.65 -27.69 -48.66
N LEU A 70 -83.71 -26.90 -48.80
CA LEU A 70 -83.67 -25.44 -48.62
C LEU A 70 -83.24 -25.07 -47.19
N SER A 71 -83.83 -25.70 -46.18
CA SER A 71 -83.45 -25.46 -44.78
C SER A 71 -82.00 -25.85 -44.47
N GLN A 72 -81.50 -26.94 -45.05
CA GLN A 72 -80.09 -27.31 -44.94
C GLN A 72 -79.18 -26.29 -45.63
N ASN A 73 -79.58 -25.80 -46.81
CA ASN A 73 -78.83 -24.78 -47.54
C ASN A 73 -78.77 -23.46 -46.76
N ASP A 74 -79.88 -23.00 -46.18
CA ASP A 74 -79.91 -21.81 -45.33
C ASP A 74 -78.98 -21.96 -44.11
N GLY A 75 -78.96 -23.16 -43.51
CA GLY A 75 -78.04 -23.50 -42.41
C GLY A 75 -76.57 -23.49 -42.83
N LEU A 76 -76.25 -23.92 -44.06
CA LEU A 76 -74.90 -23.88 -44.63
C LEU A 76 -74.47 -22.45 -44.95
N VAL A 77 -75.34 -21.64 -45.56
CA VAL A 77 -75.07 -20.22 -45.87
C VAL A 77 -74.83 -19.42 -44.58
N ALA A 78 -75.62 -19.67 -43.53
CA ALA A 78 -75.41 -19.02 -42.24
C ALA A 78 -74.04 -19.39 -41.63
N ARG A 79 -73.62 -20.67 -41.72
CA ARG A 79 -72.29 -21.11 -41.25
C ARG A 79 -71.15 -20.53 -42.07
N GLU A 80 -71.32 -20.46 -43.39
CA GLU A 80 -70.33 -19.83 -44.28
C GLU A 80 -70.14 -18.36 -43.95
N ALA A 81 -71.21 -17.60 -43.72
CA ALA A 81 -71.14 -16.20 -43.32
C ALA A 81 -70.40 -16.00 -41.98
N VAL A 82 -70.62 -16.87 -40.99
CA VAL A 82 -69.89 -16.84 -39.71
C VAL A 82 -68.41 -17.11 -39.92
N LEU A 83 -68.06 -18.15 -40.69
CA LEU A 83 -66.66 -18.50 -40.97
C LEU A 83 -65.92 -17.40 -41.75
N LEU A 84 -66.61 -16.74 -42.69
CA LEU A 84 -66.05 -15.58 -43.39
C LEU A 84 -65.78 -14.41 -42.43
N GLY A 85 -66.71 -14.12 -41.51
CA GLY A 85 -66.51 -13.13 -40.45
C GLY A 85 -65.32 -13.45 -39.54
N ASP A 86 -65.22 -14.70 -39.08
CA ASP A 86 -64.09 -15.16 -38.25
C ASP A 86 -62.75 -15.07 -39.00
N LEU A 87 -62.75 -15.39 -40.30
CA LEU A 87 -61.57 -15.31 -41.15
C LEU A 87 -61.13 -13.85 -41.36
N GLU A 88 -62.06 -12.91 -41.53
CA GLU A 88 -61.74 -11.48 -41.59
C GLU A 88 -61.17 -10.96 -40.26
N LEU A 89 -61.78 -11.34 -39.13
CA LEU A 89 -61.27 -11.00 -37.81
C LEU A 89 -59.86 -11.57 -37.57
N ALA A 90 -59.61 -12.82 -37.95
CA ALA A 90 -58.29 -13.45 -37.84
C ALA A 90 -57.24 -12.71 -38.70
N LYS A 91 -57.60 -12.32 -39.94
CA LYS A 91 -56.72 -11.51 -40.81
C LYS A 91 -56.39 -10.16 -40.19
N GLN A 92 -57.37 -9.48 -39.59
CA GLN A 92 -57.15 -8.20 -38.90
C GLN A 92 -56.24 -8.35 -37.68
N ARG A 93 -56.48 -9.38 -36.85
CA ARG A 93 -55.63 -9.70 -35.69
C ARG A 93 -54.19 -10.00 -36.10
N LEU A 94 -53.98 -10.79 -37.15
CA LEU A 94 -52.65 -11.09 -37.68
C LEU A 94 -51.93 -9.82 -38.16
N LYS A 95 -52.64 -8.90 -38.83
CA LYS A 95 -52.08 -7.60 -39.24
C LYS A 95 -51.64 -6.74 -38.06
N ILE A 96 -52.43 -6.71 -36.98
CA ILE A 96 -52.07 -5.99 -35.74
C ILE A 96 -50.87 -6.65 -35.07
N LEU A 97 -50.85 -7.98 -35.00
CA LEU A 97 -49.76 -8.73 -34.38
C LEU A 97 -48.44 -8.57 -35.15
N LYS A 98 -48.50 -8.55 -36.48
CA LYS A 98 -47.34 -8.26 -37.33
C LYS A 98 -46.80 -6.84 -37.07
N LYS A 99 -47.66 -5.83 -37.05
CA LYS A 99 -47.24 -4.43 -36.77
C LYS A 99 -46.64 -4.26 -35.38
N THR A 100 -47.23 -4.90 -34.37
CA THR A 100 -46.70 -4.83 -32.99
C THR A 100 -45.36 -5.54 -32.86
N TYR A 101 -45.18 -6.67 -33.55
CA TYR A 101 -43.89 -7.36 -33.60
C TYR A 101 -42.82 -6.54 -34.34
N GLU A 102 -43.15 -5.95 -35.49
CA GLU A 102 -42.23 -5.08 -36.24
C GLU A 102 -41.83 -3.84 -35.41
N ALA A 103 -42.77 -3.24 -34.68
CA ALA A 103 -42.47 -2.12 -33.79
C ALA A 103 -41.53 -2.52 -32.65
N ARG A 104 -41.79 -3.66 -31.99
CA ARG A 104 -40.92 -4.18 -30.91
C ARG A 104 -39.52 -4.52 -31.43
N LEU A 105 -39.43 -5.15 -32.60
CA LEU A 105 -38.16 -5.48 -33.22
C LEU A 105 -37.36 -4.20 -33.53
N SER A 106 -38.03 -3.15 -34.02
CA SER A 106 -37.37 -1.86 -34.28
C SER A 106 -36.86 -1.19 -33.00
N THR A 107 -37.62 -1.25 -31.90
CA THR A 107 -37.19 -0.70 -30.61
C THR A 107 -36.01 -1.48 -30.04
N GLU A 108 -36.07 -2.81 -30.04
CA GLU A 108 -34.96 -3.66 -29.57
C GLU A 108 -33.68 -3.45 -30.41
N GLN A 109 -33.81 -3.28 -31.73
CA GLN A 109 -32.67 -2.96 -32.59
C GLN A 109 -32.06 -1.59 -32.29
N GLN A 110 -32.90 -0.60 -31.94
CA GLN A 110 -32.42 0.75 -31.60
C GLN A 110 -31.75 0.77 -30.23
N GLU A 111 -32.33 0.10 -29.23
CA GLU A 111 -31.75 -0.07 -27.90
C GLU A 111 -30.43 -0.83 -27.97
N ALA A 112 -30.35 -1.91 -28.74
CA ALA A 112 -29.11 -2.67 -28.91
C ALA A 112 -28.01 -1.82 -29.59
N LYS A 113 -28.35 -1.00 -30.58
CA LYS A 113 -27.41 -0.07 -31.22
C LYS A 113 -26.90 0.99 -30.23
N GLN A 114 -27.80 1.57 -29.42
CA GLN A 114 -27.42 2.55 -28.40
C GLN A 114 -26.51 1.90 -27.34
N ALA A 115 -26.88 0.74 -26.82
CA ALA A 115 -26.07 0.00 -25.84
C ALA A 115 -24.69 -0.36 -26.40
N TYR A 116 -24.60 -0.75 -27.68
CA TYR A 116 -23.33 -1.02 -28.34
C TYR A 116 -22.47 0.24 -28.47
N HIS A 117 -23.06 1.37 -28.87
CA HIS A 117 -22.35 2.65 -28.96
C HIS A 117 -21.83 3.11 -27.58
N GLU A 118 -22.66 3.06 -26.54
CA GLU A 118 -22.24 3.42 -25.18
C GLU A 118 -21.10 2.52 -24.66
N LEU A 119 -21.18 1.22 -24.94
CA LEU A 119 -20.13 0.27 -24.58
C LEU A 119 -18.82 0.58 -25.33
N GLN A 120 -18.92 0.89 -26.61
CA GLN A 120 -17.77 1.25 -27.44
C GLN A 120 -17.11 2.54 -26.96
N GLU A 121 -17.89 3.60 -26.69
CA GLU A 121 -17.37 4.87 -26.17
C GLU A 121 -16.68 4.69 -24.81
N ARG A 122 -17.25 3.89 -23.90
CA ARG A 122 -16.61 3.57 -22.61
C ARG A 122 -15.30 2.83 -22.81
N TYR A 123 -15.28 1.80 -23.67
CA TYR A 123 -14.09 1.02 -23.93
C TYR A 123 -12.97 1.88 -24.56
N GLU A 124 -13.31 2.72 -25.53
CA GLU A 124 -12.36 3.66 -26.14
C GLU A 124 -11.84 4.69 -25.12
N GLY A 125 -12.72 5.20 -24.25
CA GLY A 125 -12.34 6.09 -23.15
C GLY A 125 -11.35 5.46 -22.17
N GLU A 126 -11.65 4.25 -21.68
CA GLU A 126 -10.78 3.48 -20.79
C GLU A 126 -9.43 3.16 -21.46
N LEU A 127 -9.44 2.82 -22.75
CA LEU A 127 -8.23 2.53 -23.51
C LEU A 127 -7.32 3.78 -23.59
N ILE A 128 -7.90 4.94 -23.87
CA ILE A 128 -7.15 6.22 -23.92
C ILE A 128 -6.59 6.55 -22.54
N GLU A 129 -7.39 6.42 -21.47
CA GLU A 129 -6.94 6.68 -20.10
C GLU A 129 -5.76 5.77 -19.72
N LYS A 130 -5.86 4.48 -20.01
CA LYS A 130 -4.79 3.50 -19.75
C LYS A 130 -3.54 3.77 -20.60
N GLN A 131 -3.69 4.22 -21.85
CA GLN A 131 -2.56 4.64 -22.67
C GLN A 131 -1.86 5.87 -22.07
N CYS A 132 -2.63 6.88 -21.63
CA CYS A 132 -2.09 8.06 -20.94
C CYS A 132 -1.32 7.66 -19.67
N GLU A 133 -1.88 6.78 -18.85
CA GLU A 133 -1.23 6.24 -17.64
C GLU A 133 0.10 5.56 -17.98
N CYS A 134 0.13 4.71 -19.02
CA CYS A 134 1.34 4.04 -19.49
C CYS A 134 2.41 5.04 -19.97
N THR A 135 2.00 6.11 -20.68
CA THR A 135 2.94 7.14 -21.12
C THR A 135 3.52 7.94 -19.96
N ASN A 136 2.71 8.28 -18.96
CA ASN A 136 3.17 8.99 -17.77
C ASN A 136 4.17 8.15 -16.98
N LEU A 137 3.85 6.88 -16.73
CA LEU A 137 4.77 5.95 -16.04
C LEU A 137 6.09 5.79 -16.81
N ARG A 138 6.06 5.81 -18.14
CA ARG A 138 7.27 5.75 -18.96
C ARG A 138 8.13 7.00 -18.79
N ILE A 139 7.52 8.19 -18.76
CA ILE A 139 8.22 9.46 -18.52
C ILE A 139 8.84 9.47 -17.12
N GLU A 140 8.08 9.11 -16.08
CA GLU A 140 8.56 9.05 -14.70
C GLU A 140 9.73 8.08 -14.53
N ARG A 141 9.68 6.92 -15.18
CA ARG A 141 10.78 5.95 -15.20
C ARG A 141 12.04 6.55 -15.82
N ASP A 142 11.91 7.22 -16.96
CA ASP A 142 13.04 7.82 -17.66
C ASP A 142 13.63 8.99 -16.86
N ASP A 143 12.80 9.79 -16.20
CA ASP A 143 13.25 10.85 -15.29
C ASP A 143 13.94 10.28 -14.04
N CYS A 144 13.42 9.20 -13.45
CA CYS A 144 14.07 8.49 -12.36
C CYS A 144 15.45 7.97 -12.77
N LYS A 145 15.56 7.42 -13.99
CA LYS A 145 16.84 6.96 -14.55
C LYS A 145 17.84 8.10 -14.71
N ARG A 146 17.43 9.23 -15.30
CA ARG A 146 18.29 10.42 -15.43
C ARG A 146 18.74 10.97 -14.08
N ARG A 147 17.84 11.05 -13.10
CA ARG A 147 18.18 11.49 -11.73
C ARG A 147 19.17 10.54 -11.08
N ARG A 148 19.00 9.23 -11.25
CA ARG A 148 19.96 8.23 -10.74
C ARG A 148 21.33 8.42 -11.36
N GLU A 149 21.41 8.55 -12.69
CA GLU A 149 22.67 8.78 -13.42
C GLU A 149 23.36 10.07 -12.96
N ALA A 150 22.61 11.17 -12.83
CA ALA A 150 23.11 12.44 -12.33
C ALA A 150 23.64 12.33 -10.89
N ASN A 151 22.87 11.72 -9.99
CA ASN A 151 23.27 11.51 -8.60
C ASN A 151 24.52 10.64 -8.48
N THR A 152 24.61 9.56 -9.27
CA THR A 152 25.83 8.72 -9.29
C THR A 152 27.03 9.49 -9.81
N SER A 153 26.87 10.31 -10.85
CA SER A 153 27.95 11.14 -11.40
C SER A 153 28.44 12.18 -10.39
N ILE A 154 27.53 12.85 -9.70
CA ILE A 154 27.86 13.81 -8.63
C ILE A 154 28.58 13.08 -7.49
N PHE A 155 28.03 11.94 -7.03
CA PHE A 155 28.63 11.14 -5.97
C PHE A 155 30.08 10.73 -6.30
N PHE A 156 30.34 10.23 -7.51
CA PHE A 156 31.71 9.85 -7.89
C PHE A 156 32.65 11.06 -7.96
N LYS A 157 32.21 12.20 -8.49
CA LYS A 157 33.01 13.43 -8.53
C LYS A 157 33.34 13.96 -7.14
N GLU A 158 32.35 14.00 -6.25
CA GLU A 158 32.53 14.46 -4.87
C GLU A 158 33.42 13.50 -4.09
N HIS A 159 33.25 12.18 -4.28
CA HIS A 159 34.10 11.18 -3.65
C HIS A 159 35.56 11.29 -4.13
N GLU A 160 35.79 11.43 -5.44
CA GLU A 160 37.13 11.60 -5.99
C GLU A 160 37.80 12.89 -5.47
N ALA A 161 37.06 14.00 -5.40
CA ALA A 161 37.57 15.25 -4.83
C ALA A 161 37.91 15.13 -3.33
N LEU A 162 37.08 14.42 -2.56
CA LEU A 162 37.33 14.13 -1.16
C LEU A 162 38.56 13.24 -0.98
N GLU A 163 38.72 12.22 -1.84
CA GLU A 163 39.86 11.31 -1.80
C GLU A 163 41.17 12.03 -2.12
N GLN A 164 41.18 12.88 -3.16
CA GLN A 164 42.32 13.76 -3.46
C GLN A 164 42.66 14.70 -2.30
N ARG A 165 41.65 15.31 -1.68
CA ARG A 165 41.85 16.18 -0.51
C ARG A 165 42.41 15.41 0.68
N ASN A 166 41.95 14.18 0.90
CA ASN A 166 42.46 13.32 1.96
C ASN A 166 43.92 12.93 1.72
N GLN A 167 44.29 12.59 0.48
CA GLN A 167 45.68 12.32 0.11
C GLN A 167 46.59 13.53 0.34
N SER A 168 46.14 14.74 -0.02
CA SER A 168 46.87 15.98 0.28
C SER A 168 47.07 16.19 1.78
N LEU A 169 46.01 16.00 2.58
CA LEU A 169 46.09 16.15 4.04
C LEU A 169 47.02 15.13 4.68
N ILE A 170 47.06 13.89 4.17
CA ILE A 170 48.01 12.87 4.61
C ILE A 170 49.45 13.30 4.30
N ALA A 171 49.71 13.85 3.12
CA ALA A 171 51.03 14.37 2.75
C ALA A 171 51.45 15.54 3.66
N ASP A 172 50.55 16.50 3.91
CA ASP A 172 50.79 17.63 4.81
C ASP A 172 51.08 17.15 6.24
N GLN A 173 50.34 16.14 6.72
CA GLN A 173 50.58 15.53 8.03
C GLN A 173 51.95 14.87 8.11
N GLN A 174 52.38 14.16 7.06
CA GLN A 174 53.72 13.56 6.99
C GLN A 174 54.82 14.63 6.99
N GLN A 175 54.62 15.75 6.28
CA GLN A 175 55.57 16.86 6.27
C GLN A 175 55.67 17.53 7.64
N LEU A 176 54.54 17.87 8.26
CA LEU A 176 54.51 18.49 9.59
C LEU A 176 55.11 17.59 10.67
N THR A 177 54.89 16.27 10.58
CA THR A 177 55.51 15.32 11.52
C THR A 177 57.03 15.24 11.34
N ALA A 178 57.53 15.32 10.11
CA ALA A 178 58.97 15.40 9.84
C ALA A 178 59.58 16.72 10.35
N GLU A 179 58.91 17.86 10.15
CA GLU A 179 59.33 19.16 10.67
C GLU A 179 59.35 19.20 12.21
N LEU A 180 58.35 18.62 12.87
CA LEU A 180 58.35 18.49 14.33
C LEU A 180 59.51 17.63 14.84
N ALA A 181 59.84 16.53 14.13
CA ALA A 181 60.97 15.68 14.49
C ALA A 181 62.31 16.43 14.34
N SER A 182 62.48 17.22 13.27
CA SER A 182 63.70 18.01 13.05
C SER A 182 63.85 19.12 14.09
N LEU A 183 62.77 19.86 14.40
CA LEU A 183 62.77 20.89 15.44
C LEU A 183 63.08 20.33 16.84
N ARG A 184 62.52 19.16 17.18
CA ARG A 184 62.84 18.47 18.45
C ARG A 184 64.32 18.11 18.54
N LYS A 185 64.92 17.66 17.44
CA LYS A 185 66.36 17.36 17.38
C LYS A 185 67.18 18.62 17.62
N VAL A 186 66.86 19.72 16.94
CA VAL A 186 67.55 21.02 17.13
C VAL A 186 67.42 21.52 18.57
N LEU A 187 66.23 21.41 19.18
CA LEU A 187 66.02 21.77 20.58
C LEU A 187 66.88 20.92 21.53
N SER A 188 66.96 19.61 21.29
CA SER A 188 67.79 18.72 22.12
C SER A 188 69.29 19.05 22.01
N GLU A 189 69.78 19.33 20.80
CA GLU A 189 71.17 19.72 20.56
C GLU A 189 71.49 21.06 21.23
N LYS A 190 70.55 22.03 21.17
CA LYS A 190 70.67 23.32 21.85
C LYS A 190 70.65 23.19 23.38
N GLN A 191 69.81 22.32 23.94
CA GLN A 191 69.80 22.05 25.38
C GLN A 191 71.12 21.46 25.86
N ILE A 192 71.64 20.44 25.17
CA ILE A 192 72.93 19.83 25.50
C ILE A 192 74.08 20.86 25.43
N ALA A 193 74.08 21.70 24.39
CA ALA A 193 75.08 22.78 24.27
C ALA A 193 74.99 23.78 25.43
N TYR A 194 73.78 24.21 25.79
CA TYR A 194 73.56 25.13 26.89
C TYR A 194 73.98 24.55 28.24
N GLU A 195 73.65 23.29 28.52
CA GLU A 195 74.05 22.59 29.74
C GLU A 195 75.57 22.47 29.84
N ARG A 196 76.25 22.13 28.74
CA ARG A 196 77.71 22.05 28.67
C ARG A 196 78.38 23.40 28.90
N ASP A 197 77.87 24.46 28.28
CA ASP A 197 78.39 25.82 28.47
C ASP A 197 78.19 26.29 29.91
N ARG A 198 77.05 25.96 30.52
CA ARG A 198 76.76 26.22 31.94
C ARG A 198 77.73 25.50 32.87
N GLU A 199 78.02 24.22 32.62
CA GLU A 199 78.97 23.44 33.42
C GLU A 199 80.40 23.97 33.30
N LEU A 200 80.84 24.33 32.10
CA LEU A 200 82.16 24.92 31.86
C LEU A 200 82.31 26.30 32.53
N ALA A 201 81.26 27.13 32.51
CA ALA A 201 81.25 28.40 33.22
C ALA A 201 81.31 28.19 34.74
N ALA A 202 80.61 27.19 35.27
CA ALA A 202 80.62 26.87 36.69
C ALA A 202 81.98 26.32 37.19
N GLN A 203 82.72 25.58 36.34
CA GLN A 203 84.05 25.04 36.69
C GLN A 203 85.16 26.10 36.71
N LYS A 204 85.05 27.17 35.91
CA LYS A 204 86.10 28.21 35.79
C LYS A 204 86.07 29.27 36.88
N LEU A 205 84.99 29.36 37.65
CA LEU A 205 84.80 30.40 38.66
C LEU A 205 85.00 29.80 40.06
N ASP A 206 86.18 30.02 40.66
CA ASP A 206 86.43 29.69 42.07
C ASP A 206 85.77 30.73 42.98
N ILE A 207 84.44 30.65 43.02
CA ILE A 207 83.61 31.56 43.80
C ILE A 207 83.56 31.07 45.25
N ASP A 208 84.02 31.93 46.16
CA ASP A 208 83.84 31.78 47.61
C ASP A 208 82.41 32.23 47.99
N PHE A 209 81.48 31.28 47.89
CA PHE A 209 80.09 31.45 48.25
C PHE A 209 79.89 31.81 49.73
N GLY A 210 80.77 31.31 50.62
CA GLY A 210 80.78 31.66 52.03
C GLY A 210 81.10 33.15 52.27
N LYS A 211 81.99 33.73 51.46
CA LYS A 211 82.28 35.17 51.47
C LYS A 211 81.12 35.98 50.89
N ILE A 212 80.51 35.54 49.79
CA ILE A 212 79.35 36.23 49.20
C ILE A 212 78.20 36.38 50.20
N VAL A 213 77.90 35.34 50.97
CA VAL A 213 76.83 35.40 52.00
C VAL A 213 77.18 36.41 53.10
N ALA A 214 78.44 36.44 53.55
CA ALA A 214 78.88 37.38 54.57
C ALA A 214 78.86 38.85 54.08
N ASP A 215 79.20 39.08 52.80
CA ASP A 215 79.22 40.42 52.21
C ASP A 215 77.79 40.94 51.92
N LEU A 216 76.87 40.05 51.50
CA LEU A 216 75.48 40.42 51.17
C LEU A 216 74.59 40.60 52.40
N PHE A 217 74.86 39.88 53.49
CA PHE A 217 74.03 39.88 54.69
C PHE A 217 74.87 40.21 55.94
N PRO A 218 75.30 41.48 56.12
CA PRO A 218 76.18 41.86 57.22
C PRO A 218 75.54 41.73 58.61
N ASP A 219 74.21 41.65 58.69
CA ASP A 219 73.46 41.43 59.94
C ASP A 219 73.25 39.95 60.27
N VAL A 220 73.84 39.06 59.47
CA VAL A 220 73.92 37.62 59.72
C VAL A 220 75.36 37.23 60.01
N GLU A 221 75.58 36.69 61.21
CA GLU A 221 76.88 36.16 61.60
C GLU A 221 76.95 34.65 61.32
N LEU A 222 77.80 34.26 60.37
CA LEU A 222 78.04 32.85 60.06
C LEU A 222 79.01 32.23 61.08
N LEU A 223 78.55 31.19 61.77
CA LEU A 223 79.29 30.55 62.87
C LEU A 223 80.08 29.31 62.41
N ARG A 224 81.15 28.98 63.17
CA ARG A 224 81.93 27.74 63.01
C ARG A 224 82.44 27.58 61.57
N ASP A 225 82.33 26.38 60.99
CA ASP A 225 82.74 26.01 59.64
C ASP A 225 81.64 26.27 58.60
N SER A 226 80.65 27.11 58.90
CA SER A 226 79.52 27.38 57.99
C SER A 226 79.97 27.84 56.60
N LYS A 227 81.02 28.68 56.52
CA LYS A 227 81.58 29.14 55.23
C LYS A 227 82.09 27.97 54.39
N ASP A 228 82.82 27.05 55.02
CA ASP A 228 83.34 25.85 54.35
C ASP A 228 82.21 24.89 53.94
N GLN A 229 81.19 24.75 54.79
CA GLN A 229 80.02 23.91 54.48
C GLN A 229 79.20 24.46 53.31
N ILE A 230 79.07 25.79 53.22
CA ILE A 230 78.44 26.48 52.09
C ILE A 230 79.28 26.25 50.81
N ASN A 231 80.59 26.46 50.88
CA ASN A 231 81.49 26.29 49.74
C ASN A 231 81.56 24.84 49.23
N ARG A 232 81.37 23.85 50.10
CA ARG A 232 81.34 22.42 49.74
C ARG A 232 80.01 21.96 49.13
N ASN A 233 78.90 22.68 49.32
CA ASN A 233 77.58 22.32 48.79
C ASN A 233 77.04 23.42 47.86
N LYS A 234 77.77 23.68 46.77
CA LYS A 234 77.44 24.69 45.75
C LYS A 234 76.07 24.45 45.07
N SER A 235 75.62 23.19 44.95
CA SER A 235 74.35 22.84 44.30
C SER A 235 73.12 23.44 44.99
N ASP A 236 73.19 23.61 46.30
CA ASP A 236 72.06 24.02 47.14
C ASP A 236 72.18 25.50 47.58
N PHE A 237 73.14 26.23 46.99
CA PHE A 237 73.48 27.60 47.39
C PHE A 237 72.32 28.58 47.21
N SER A 238 71.54 28.47 46.12
CA SER A 238 70.40 29.36 45.87
C SER A 238 69.33 29.25 46.96
N ALA A 239 68.98 28.03 47.36
CA ALA A 239 68.04 27.78 48.44
C ALA A 239 68.56 28.34 49.77
N LEU A 240 69.84 28.14 50.06
CA LEU A 240 70.50 28.68 51.24
C LEU A 240 70.48 30.21 51.26
N LEU A 241 70.81 30.86 50.14
CA LEU A 241 70.83 32.32 49.99
C LEU A 241 69.44 32.92 50.29
N PHE A 242 68.37 32.35 49.74
CA PHE A 242 67.01 32.80 50.00
C PHE A 242 66.62 32.68 51.47
N GLN A 243 67.02 31.60 52.16
CA GLN A 243 66.69 31.45 53.58
C GLN A 243 67.50 32.40 54.46
N ILE A 244 68.77 32.64 54.15
CA ILE A 244 69.58 33.61 54.89
C ILE A 244 69.05 35.03 54.65
N GLN A 245 68.63 35.36 53.43
CA GLN A 245 67.96 36.62 53.13
C GLN A 245 66.65 36.80 53.93
N ALA A 246 65.83 35.76 54.01
CA ALA A 246 64.61 35.77 54.82
C ALA A 246 64.93 36.07 56.30
N LEU A 247 65.95 35.41 56.86
CA LEU A 247 66.41 35.68 58.24
C LEU A 247 66.93 37.11 58.40
N ASN A 248 67.73 37.61 57.46
CA ASN A 248 68.23 38.99 57.46
C ASN A 248 67.07 40.01 57.48
N ASN A 249 65.98 39.71 56.77
CA ASN A 249 64.77 40.52 56.74
C ASN A 249 63.83 40.28 57.94
N GLY A 250 64.21 39.39 58.86
CA GLY A 250 63.43 39.05 60.06
C GLY A 250 62.28 38.05 59.84
N ASP A 251 62.17 37.45 58.66
CA ASP A 251 61.17 36.42 58.36
C ASP A 251 61.61 35.05 58.93
N VAL A 252 60.83 34.56 59.88
CA VAL A 252 61.05 33.28 60.60
C VAL A 252 59.88 32.31 60.43
N SER A 253 59.09 32.47 59.36
CA SER A 253 57.89 31.68 59.05
C SER A 253 58.13 30.16 59.01
N HIS A 254 59.32 29.72 58.59
CA HIS A 254 59.70 28.30 58.50
C HIS A 254 60.55 27.79 59.68
N SER A 255 60.43 28.45 60.83
CA SER A 255 61.22 28.15 62.02
C SER A 255 60.62 27.06 62.91
N LYS A 256 61.50 26.20 63.45
CA LYS A 256 61.13 25.28 64.53
C LYS A 256 62.13 25.38 65.67
N LYS A 257 61.66 25.78 66.85
CA LYS A 257 62.49 25.80 68.07
C LYS A 257 63.02 24.41 68.40
N ILE A 258 64.31 24.34 68.70
CA ILE A 258 65.01 23.11 69.05
C ILE A 258 64.85 22.90 70.56
N ARG A 259 64.00 21.95 70.96
CA ARG A 259 63.73 21.67 72.38
C ARG A 259 65.00 21.31 73.16
N ALA A 260 65.94 20.63 72.51
CA ALA A 260 67.20 20.21 73.14
C ALA A 260 68.07 21.40 73.59
N THR A 261 67.94 22.58 72.99
CA THR A 261 68.71 23.79 73.37
C THR A 261 67.89 24.72 74.28
N HIS A 262 66.91 24.18 75.02
CA HIS A 262 65.96 24.94 75.83
C HIS A 262 65.19 26.02 75.03
N GLY A 263 65.07 25.83 73.71
CA GLY A 263 64.35 26.75 72.82
C GLY A 263 65.12 28.03 72.46
N VAL A 264 66.41 28.12 72.78
CA VAL A 264 67.28 29.25 72.42
C VAL A 264 67.56 29.28 70.92
N TRP A 265 67.70 28.10 70.31
CA TRP A 265 67.99 27.96 68.88
C TRP A 265 66.78 27.46 68.10
N SER A 266 66.67 27.92 66.85
CA SER A 266 65.66 27.49 65.89
C SER A 266 66.33 26.80 64.69
N GLU A 267 65.68 25.78 64.15
CA GLU A 267 66.05 25.13 62.89
C GLU A 267 65.12 25.64 61.77
N CYS A 268 65.68 26.02 60.62
CA CYS A 268 64.89 26.32 59.42
C CYS A 268 64.48 25.02 58.72
N ARG A 269 63.17 24.82 58.53
CA ARG A 269 62.58 23.57 58.00
C ARG A 269 61.84 23.76 56.69
N THR A 270 62.51 24.36 55.71
CA THR A 270 61.97 24.51 54.35
C THR A 270 62.25 23.25 53.51
N ASN A 271 61.27 22.79 52.75
CA ASN A 271 61.36 21.57 51.92
C ASN A 271 62.42 21.67 50.80
N SER A 272 62.84 22.88 50.44
CA SER A 272 63.81 23.18 49.37
C SER A 272 65.28 23.23 49.83
N MET A 273 65.57 22.91 51.10
CA MET A 273 66.93 23.06 51.69
C MET A 273 67.94 21.97 51.29
N GLY A 274 67.57 21.05 50.41
CA GLY A 274 68.44 19.98 49.92
C GLY A 274 69.21 19.26 51.04
N MET A 275 70.52 19.14 50.88
CA MET A 275 71.44 18.50 51.84
C MET A 275 71.93 19.45 52.93
N MET A 276 71.36 20.65 53.07
CA MET A 276 71.78 21.68 54.02
C MET A 276 70.77 21.86 55.15
N ARG A 277 71.27 22.21 56.34
CA ARG A 277 70.49 22.54 57.54
C ARG A 277 70.99 23.86 58.10
N ILE A 278 70.04 24.75 58.37
CA ILE A 278 70.31 26.06 58.97
C ILE A 278 69.75 26.05 60.39
N TYR A 279 70.62 26.35 61.34
CA TYR A 279 70.25 26.70 62.70
C TYR A 279 70.52 28.18 62.93
N TYR A 280 69.65 28.84 63.69
CA TYR A 280 69.85 30.24 63.99
C TYR A 280 69.29 30.64 65.35
N ARG A 281 69.83 31.74 65.88
CA ARG A 281 69.27 32.47 67.02
C ARG A 281 69.44 33.97 66.81
N LYS A 282 68.64 34.77 67.50
CA LYS A 282 68.83 36.22 67.54
C LYS A 282 69.77 36.55 68.69
N ALA A 283 70.89 37.21 68.39
CA ALA A 283 71.84 37.68 69.40
C ALA A 283 71.18 38.75 70.28
N LYS A 284 71.37 38.65 71.60
CA LYS A 284 70.71 39.55 72.57
C LYS A 284 71.23 40.98 72.48
N ASP A 285 72.51 41.15 72.18
CA ASP A 285 73.21 42.44 72.31
C ASP A 285 73.16 43.27 71.03
N SER A 286 73.13 42.63 69.86
CA SER A 286 73.23 43.30 68.55
C SER A 286 71.96 43.22 67.71
N GLY A 287 70.96 42.42 68.12
CA GLY A 287 69.76 42.15 67.33
C GLY A 287 70.01 41.37 66.02
N ARG A 288 71.26 40.98 65.75
CA ARG A 288 71.68 40.20 64.58
C ARG A 288 71.32 38.74 64.70
N TYR A 289 71.27 38.05 63.57
CA TYR A 289 71.07 36.60 63.56
C TYR A 289 72.41 35.87 63.50
N GLU A 290 72.66 35.05 64.51
CA GLU A 290 73.74 34.08 64.48
C GLU A 290 73.25 32.82 63.76
N VAL A 291 73.98 32.40 62.72
CA VAL A 291 73.56 31.33 61.82
C VAL A 291 74.64 30.26 61.71
N LEU A 292 74.27 29.02 62.00
CA LEU A 292 75.07 27.82 61.76
C LEU A 292 74.49 27.04 60.58
N VAL A 293 75.30 26.86 59.55
CA VAL A 293 75.00 26.05 58.38
C VAL A 293 75.75 24.73 58.47
N SER A 294 75.02 23.62 58.37
CA SER A 294 75.59 22.27 58.46
C SER A 294 74.97 21.35 57.41
N ARG A 295 75.69 20.27 57.06
CA ARG A 295 75.22 19.26 56.10
C ARG A 295 74.32 18.22 56.78
N LYS A 296 73.18 17.93 56.16
CA LYS A 296 72.26 16.83 56.49
C LYS A 296 72.85 15.49 56.02
N HIS A 297 74.00 15.10 56.55
CA HIS A 297 74.68 13.87 56.13
C HIS A 297 74.22 12.64 56.95
N SER A 298 73.99 12.78 58.26
CA SER A 298 73.54 11.68 59.11
C SER A 298 72.95 12.16 60.44
N ASP A 299 72.23 11.30 61.14
CA ASP A 299 71.75 11.59 62.51
C ASP A 299 72.89 11.86 63.50
N LYS A 300 74.08 11.30 63.22
CA LYS A 300 75.30 11.57 64.01
C LYS A 300 75.77 13.02 63.84
N SER A 301 75.71 13.59 62.62
CA SER A 301 76.08 15.00 62.41
C SER A 301 75.09 15.94 63.11
N GLN A 302 73.80 15.61 63.08
CA GLN A 302 72.79 16.36 63.82
C GLN A 302 73.03 16.37 65.34
N LYS A 303 73.36 15.21 65.92
CA LYS A 303 73.67 15.11 67.36
C LYS A 303 74.89 15.95 67.74
N HIS A 304 75.92 15.97 66.87
CA HIS A 304 77.10 16.80 67.08
C HIS A 304 76.75 18.30 67.05
N ASP A 305 75.97 18.74 66.06
CA ASP A 305 75.54 20.13 65.96
C ASP A 305 74.70 20.54 67.18
N ILE A 306 73.73 19.73 67.58
CA ILE A 306 72.91 20.01 68.78
C ILE A 306 73.78 20.07 70.05
N LYS A 307 74.78 19.19 70.18
CA LYS A 307 75.72 19.23 71.32
C LYS A 307 76.53 20.53 71.33
N TRP A 308 76.97 20.98 70.16
CA TRP A 308 77.69 22.24 70.00
C TRP A 308 76.80 23.46 70.32
N LEU A 309 75.56 23.48 69.82
CA LEU A 309 74.58 24.54 70.07
C LEU A 309 74.23 24.67 71.56
N LYS A 310 74.19 23.56 72.32
CA LYS A 310 74.01 23.58 73.79
C LYS A 310 75.19 24.19 74.54
N ALA A 311 76.40 24.08 73.99
CA ALA A 311 77.62 24.56 74.61
C ALA A 311 77.88 26.06 74.33
N GLN A 312 77.08 26.69 73.45
CA GLN A 312 77.23 28.12 73.16
C GLN A 312 76.71 28.97 74.33
N PRO A 313 77.43 30.05 74.71
CA PRO A 313 76.98 30.97 75.74
C PRO A 313 75.67 31.64 75.30
N ASN A 314 74.78 31.88 76.27
CA ASN A 314 73.44 32.42 76.07
C ASN A 314 73.39 33.94 75.99
#